data_AF-V9LGU2-F1
#
_entry.id   AF-V9LGU2-F1
#
_cell.length_a   1.000
_cell.length_b   1.000
_cell.length_c   1.000
_cell.angle_alpha   90.00
_cell.angle_beta   90.00
_cell.angle_gamma   90.00
#
_symmetry.space_group_name_H-M   'P 1'
#
loop_
_entity.id
_entity.type
_entity.pdbx_description
1 polymer ?
#
loop_
_entity_poly.entity_id
_entity_poly.type
_entity_poly.pdbx_seq_one_letter_code
_entity_poly.pdbx_strand_id
1 'polypeptide(L)'
;MAAAAAELCSVSVAACLLLACGYVGSLYVWRSPLPRDHPTVIKRRFTSVLIVSALSPLGLWIWREYTGNKTGPSLLSLMGFRLEGALAAASLPLLLTMVLFFGPLIQLCMDLPWGFVDGVKVLIDVRFWVQCVTDMRWLRNQVVAPLTEELVFRACMLPMLVPCTGLNRAIFTCPLFFGVAHFHHVIELLKFRQGTVSVFF
;
A
#
# COMPACT_ATOMS: atom_id res chain seq x y z
N MET A 1 11.18 -24.84 22.95
CA MET A 1 10.64 -24.73 21.58
C MET A 1 9.34 -23.93 21.51
N ALA A 2 8.28 -24.28 22.24
CA ALA A 2 7.01 -23.53 22.20
C ALA A 2 7.12 -22.07 22.65
N ALA A 3 7.86 -21.79 23.73
CA ALA A 3 8.06 -20.43 24.23
C ALA A 3 8.79 -19.53 23.20
N ALA A 4 9.88 -20.01 22.59
CA ALA A 4 10.62 -19.26 21.58
C ALA A 4 9.79 -18.96 20.32
N ALA A 5 8.90 -19.89 19.92
CA ALA A 5 7.99 -19.67 18.80
C ALA A 5 6.89 -18.64 19.12
N ALA A 6 6.39 -18.63 20.37
CA ALA A 6 5.43 -17.65 20.86
C ALA A 6 6.04 -16.24 20.95
N GLU A 7 7.29 -16.12 21.42
CA GLU A 7 8.04 -14.87 21.44
C GLU A 7 8.24 -14.31 20.03
N LEU A 8 8.68 -15.15 19.07
CA LEU A 8 8.84 -14.75 17.67
C LEU A 8 7.52 -14.22 17.08
N CYS A 9 6.42 -14.93 17.32
CA CYS A 9 5.10 -14.52 16.82
C CYS A 9 4.66 -13.18 17.40
N SER A 10 4.82 -13.00 18.72
CA SER A 10 4.46 -11.77 19.42
C SER A 10 5.28 -10.59 18.92
N VAL A 11 6.58 -10.76 18.75
CA VAL A 11 7.49 -9.73 18.23
C VAL A 11 7.17 -9.36 16.79
N SER A 12 6.90 -10.34 15.93
CA SER A 12 6.50 -10.10 14.53
C SER A 12 5.18 -9.34 14.42
N VAL A 13 4.16 -9.74 15.19
CA VAL A 13 2.86 -9.07 15.20
C VAL A 13 3.00 -7.65 15.74
N ALA A 14 3.75 -7.45 16.83
CA ALA A 14 4.03 -6.13 17.39
C ALA A 14 4.76 -5.23 16.37
N ALA A 15 5.77 -5.75 15.67
CA ALA A 15 6.49 -5.00 14.63
C ALA A 15 5.56 -4.60 13.47
N CYS A 16 4.68 -5.50 13.02
CA CYS A 16 3.71 -5.19 11.97
C CYS A 16 2.69 -4.14 12.42
N LEU A 17 2.20 -4.21 13.67
CA LEU A 17 1.33 -3.19 14.25
C LEU A 17 2.03 -1.82 14.32
N LEU A 18 3.28 -1.79 14.75
CA LEU A 18 4.07 -0.55 14.82
C LEU A 18 4.27 0.07 13.44
N LEU A 19 4.57 -0.73 12.41
CA LEU A 19 4.67 -0.25 11.03
C LEU A 19 3.34 0.29 10.51
N ALA A 20 2.22 -0.42 10.73
CA ALA A 20 0.90 0.01 10.30
C ALA A 20 0.47 1.32 11.00
N CYS A 21 0.63 1.40 12.32
CA CYS A 21 0.35 2.61 13.09
C CYS A 21 1.26 3.77 12.71
N GLY A 22 2.54 3.50 12.46
CA GLY A 22 3.50 4.51 11.98
C GLY A 22 3.12 5.06 10.61
N TYR A 23 2.71 4.18 9.68
CA TYR A 23 2.25 4.57 8.36
C TYR A 23 1.01 5.48 8.43
N VAL A 24 -0.04 5.04 9.14
CA VAL A 24 -1.27 5.85 9.31
C VAL A 24 -0.98 7.14 10.07
N GLY A 25 -0.20 7.07 11.15
CA GLY A 25 0.19 8.23 11.95
C GLY A 25 0.89 9.30 11.12
N SER A 26 1.73 8.89 10.16
CA SER A 26 2.46 9.79 9.26
C SER A 26 1.54 10.72 8.45
N LEU A 27 0.32 10.26 8.11
CA LEU A 27 -0.68 11.03 7.37
C LEU A 27 -1.26 12.20 8.19
N TYR A 28 -1.21 12.09 9.53
CA TYR A 28 -1.83 13.03 10.47
C TYR A 28 -0.83 13.87 11.27
N VAL A 29 0.48 13.69 11.04
CA VAL A 29 1.54 14.53 11.65
C VAL A 29 1.30 16.01 11.39
N TRP A 30 0.83 16.35 10.19
CA TRP A 30 0.59 17.72 9.78
C TRP A 30 -0.87 18.11 9.99
N ARG A 31 -1.17 18.77 11.12
CA ARG A 31 -2.49 19.41 11.31
C ARG A 31 -2.66 20.55 10.30
N SER A 32 -3.79 20.56 9.60
CA SER A 32 -4.15 21.64 8.68
C SER A 32 -5.65 21.87 8.71
N PRO A 33 -6.11 23.14 8.71
CA PRO A 33 -7.53 23.48 8.54
C PRO A 33 -8.00 23.33 7.08
N LEU A 34 -7.08 23.10 6.14
CA LEU A 34 -7.37 22.98 4.71
C LEU A 34 -7.92 21.59 4.35
N PRO A 35 -8.75 21.48 3.30
CA PRO A 35 -9.27 20.19 2.86
C PRO A 35 -8.13 19.26 2.42
N ARG A 36 -8.33 17.95 2.58
CA ARG A 36 -7.34 16.90 2.30
C ARG A 36 -6.75 16.95 0.89
N ASP A 37 -7.53 17.44 -0.08
CA ASP A 37 -7.17 17.50 -1.50
C ASP A 37 -6.52 18.84 -1.90
N HIS A 38 -6.20 19.69 -0.91
CA HIS A 38 -5.42 20.90 -1.11
C HIS A 38 -3.94 20.56 -1.38
N PRO A 39 -3.27 21.17 -2.39
CA PRO A 39 -1.93 20.79 -2.81
C PRO A 39 -0.88 20.86 -1.70
N THR A 40 -0.97 21.84 -0.81
CA THR A 40 -0.08 21.97 0.36
C THR A 40 -0.22 20.80 1.34
N VAL A 41 -1.45 20.29 1.54
CA VAL A 41 -1.71 19.15 2.43
C VAL A 41 -1.18 17.87 1.81
N ILE A 42 -1.41 17.69 0.50
CA ILE A 42 -0.89 16.55 -0.27
C ILE A 42 0.65 16.49 -0.18
N LYS A 43 1.35 17.61 -0.45
CA LYS A 43 2.83 17.66 -0.38
C LYS A 43 3.35 17.29 1.01
N ARG A 44 2.75 17.81 2.07
CA ARG A 44 3.18 17.50 3.45
C ARG A 44 2.97 16.03 3.83
N ARG A 45 1.79 15.48 3.49
CA ARG A 45 1.47 14.06 3.70
C ARG A 45 2.36 13.14 2.86
N PHE A 46 2.68 13.52 1.63
CA PHE A 46 3.66 12.81 0.80
C PHE A 46 5.01 12.72 1.48
N THR A 47 5.56 13.85 1.95
CA THR A 47 6.88 13.86 2.58
C THR A 47 6.91 12.94 3.81
N SER A 48 5.90 12.99 4.69
CA SER A 48 5.87 12.14 5.87
C SER A 48 5.69 10.65 5.53
N VAL A 49 4.80 10.31 4.61
CA VAL A 49 4.59 8.92 4.17
C VAL A 49 5.84 8.36 3.52
N LEU A 50 6.50 9.12 2.65
CA LEU A 50 7.73 8.69 1.99
C LEU A 50 8.86 8.46 3.00
N ILE A 51 8.99 9.32 4.02
CA ILE A 51 9.97 9.13 5.09
C ILE A 51 9.69 7.84 5.87
N VAL A 52 8.45 7.64 6.33
CA VAL A 52 8.09 6.42 7.08
C VAL A 52 8.25 5.16 6.23
N SER A 53 7.90 5.24 4.94
CA SER A 53 8.07 4.13 4.00
C SER A 53 9.55 3.81 3.77
N ALA A 54 10.41 4.83 3.64
CA ALA A 54 11.85 4.66 3.50
C ALA A 54 12.53 4.11 4.77
N LEU A 55 11.96 4.37 5.96
CA LEU A 55 12.42 3.82 7.23
C LEU A 55 11.91 2.39 7.49
N SER A 56 10.85 1.94 6.82
CA SER A 56 10.26 0.61 7.04
C SER A 56 11.22 -0.58 6.81
N PRO A 57 12.17 -0.56 5.83
CA PRO A 57 13.16 -1.62 5.69
C PRO A 57 14.15 -1.67 6.87
N LEU A 58 14.41 -0.52 7.52
CA LEU A 58 15.20 -0.49 8.75
C LEU A 58 14.46 -1.20 9.89
N GLY A 59 13.14 -1.04 9.97
CA GLY A 59 12.30 -1.79 10.91
C GLY A 59 12.38 -3.29 10.70
N LEU A 60 12.30 -3.75 9.43
CA LEU A 60 12.51 -5.16 9.08
C LEU A 60 13.92 -5.65 9.45
N TRP A 61 14.94 -4.83 9.21
CA TRP A 61 16.32 -5.16 9.57
C TRP A 61 16.51 -5.30 11.09
N ILE A 62 15.97 -4.36 11.89
CA ILE A 62 16.00 -4.45 13.36
C ILE A 62 15.30 -5.72 13.85
N TRP A 63 14.11 -6.03 13.30
CA TRP A 63 13.39 -7.26 13.62
C TRP A 63 14.22 -8.51 13.29
N ARG A 64 14.92 -8.52 12.15
CA ARG A 64 15.80 -9.63 11.74
C ARG A 64 16.96 -9.82 12.70
N GLU A 65 17.61 -8.74 13.13
CA GLU A 65 18.71 -8.80 14.09
C GLU A 65 18.25 -9.32 15.45
N TYR A 66 17.09 -8.85 15.93
CA TYR A 66 16.51 -9.25 17.21
C TYR A 66 16.08 -10.73 17.23
N THR A 67 15.48 -11.22 16.16
CA THR A 67 14.98 -12.60 16.05
C THR A 67 16.07 -13.62 15.72
N GLY A 68 17.31 -13.19 15.48
CA GLY A 68 18.43 -14.07 15.18
C GLY A 68 18.34 -14.75 13.81
N ASN A 69 17.45 -14.29 12.92
CA ASN A 69 17.24 -14.86 11.57
C ASN A 69 18.33 -14.39 10.57
N LYS A 70 19.60 -14.50 10.97
CA LYS A 70 20.75 -13.95 10.24
C LYS A 70 21.15 -14.79 9.02
N THR A 71 20.92 -16.09 9.06
CA THR A 71 21.32 -17.05 8.01
C THR A 71 20.47 -16.98 6.73
N GLY A 72 19.47 -16.11 6.69
CA GLY A 72 18.59 -15.90 5.54
C GLY A 72 19.18 -15.05 4.40
N PRO A 73 18.41 -14.85 3.31
CA PRO A 73 18.83 -14.06 2.15
C PRO A 73 19.11 -12.58 2.50
N SER A 74 19.65 -11.81 1.55
CA SER A 74 19.85 -10.38 1.72
C SER A 74 18.53 -9.67 2.07
N LEU A 75 18.58 -8.50 2.75
CA LEU A 75 17.37 -7.76 3.14
C LEU A 75 16.47 -7.47 1.92
N LEU A 76 17.08 -7.10 0.79
CA LEU A 76 16.37 -6.79 -0.45
C LEU A 76 15.66 -8.04 -1.02
N SER A 77 16.32 -9.19 -0.98
CA SER A 77 15.73 -10.46 -1.39
C SER A 77 14.62 -10.93 -0.43
N LEU A 78 14.79 -10.68 0.88
CA LEU A 78 13.75 -10.94 1.89
C LEU A 78 12.49 -10.11 1.64
N MET A 79 12.65 -8.86 1.22
CA MET A 79 11.56 -7.98 0.78
C MET A 79 10.91 -8.39 -0.55
N GLY A 80 11.45 -9.40 -1.23
CA GLY A 80 10.89 -9.94 -2.47
C GLY A 80 11.42 -9.29 -3.76
N PHE A 81 12.41 -8.40 -3.68
CA PHE A 81 13.07 -7.86 -4.86
C PHE A 81 14.00 -8.91 -5.47
N ARG A 82 13.53 -9.54 -6.55
CA ARG A 82 14.28 -10.51 -7.34
C ARG A 82 13.88 -10.40 -8.81
N LEU A 83 14.83 -10.67 -9.69
CA LEU A 83 14.58 -10.78 -11.13
C LEU A 83 14.08 -12.19 -11.50
N GLU A 84 14.47 -13.20 -10.73
CA GLU A 84 14.03 -14.58 -10.91
C GLU A 84 12.51 -14.69 -10.76
N GLY A 85 11.86 -15.15 -11.83
CA GLY A 85 10.40 -15.27 -11.86
C GLY A 85 9.66 -13.93 -11.85
N ALA A 86 10.31 -12.80 -12.14
CA ALA A 86 9.69 -11.48 -12.13
C ALA A 86 8.46 -11.39 -13.06
N LEU A 87 8.51 -12.05 -14.22
CA LEU A 87 7.37 -12.10 -15.14
C LEU A 87 6.15 -12.76 -14.49
N ALA A 88 6.33 -13.90 -13.83
CA ALA A 88 5.25 -14.58 -13.12
C ALA A 88 4.78 -13.79 -11.89
N ALA A 89 5.71 -13.17 -11.16
CA ALA A 89 5.41 -12.32 -10.01
C ALA A 89 4.62 -11.06 -10.41
N ALA A 90 4.76 -10.58 -11.64
CA ALA A 90 3.98 -9.47 -12.18
C ALA A 90 2.65 -9.94 -12.79
N SER A 91 2.66 -11.01 -13.59
CA SER A 91 1.49 -11.44 -14.36
C SER A 91 0.43 -12.15 -13.52
N LEU A 92 0.81 -12.97 -12.53
CA LEU A 92 -0.16 -13.72 -11.73
C LEU A 92 -1.01 -12.81 -10.83
N PRO A 93 -0.45 -11.84 -10.07
CA PRO A 93 -1.27 -10.90 -9.31
C PRO A 93 -2.12 -10.02 -10.21
N LEU A 94 -1.60 -9.60 -11.38
CA LEU A 94 -2.36 -8.81 -12.34
C LEU A 94 -3.55 -9.61 -12.91
N LEU A 95 -3.35 -10.88 -13.27
CA LEU A 95 -4.43 -11.73 -13.75
C LEU A 95 -5.48 -11.93 -12.64
N LEU A 96 -5.05 -12.19 -11.41
CA LEU A 96 -5.94 -12.33 -10.27
C LEU A 96 -6.77 -11.07 -10.05
N THR A 97 -6.15 -9.87 -10.10
CA THR A 97 -6.90 -8.61 -9.95
C THR A 97 -7.85 -8.37 -11.10
N MET A 98 -7.46 -8.66 -12.35
CA MET A 98 -8.35 -8.55 -13.51
C MET A 98 -9.58 -9.47 -13.38
N VAL A 99 -9.41 -10.69 -12.86
CA VAL A 99 -10.53 -11.60 -12.58
C VAL A 99 -11.42 -11.08 -11.47
N LEU A 100 -10.85 -10.62 -10.35
CA LEU A 100 -11.62 -10.10 -9.20
C LEU A 100 -12.39 -8.82 -9.56
N PHE A 101 -11.83 -7.97 -10.43
CA PHE A 101 -12.43 -6.71 -10.87
C PHE A 101 -13.04 -6.79 -12.27
N PHE A 102 -13.36 -8.00 -12.76
CA PHE A 102 -13.90 -8.19 -14.09
C PHE A 102 -15.19 -7.39 -14.33
N GLY A 103 -16.10 -7.35 -13.34
CA GLY A 103 -17.34 -6.57 -13.41
C GLY A 103 -17.09 -5.07 -13.64
N PRO A 104 -16.36 -4.37 -12.74
CA PRO A 104 -15.99 -2.97 -12.94
C PRO A 104 -15.24 -2.69 -14.25
N LEU A 105 -14.40 -3.62 -14.73
CA LEU A 105 -13.71 -3.47 -16.01
C LEU A 105 -14.69 -3.49 -17.19
N ILE A 106 -15.66 -4.40 -17.19
CA ILE A 106 -16.72 -4.43 -18.22
C ILE A 106 -17.58 -3.17 -18.16
N GLN A 107 -17.94 -2.72 -16.96
CA GLN A 107 -18.69 -1.46 -16.80
C GLN A 107 -17.89 -0.27 -17.37
N LEU A 108 -16.59 -0.18 -17.05
CA LEU A 108 -15.73 0.84 -17.62
C LEU A 108 -15.70 0.74 -19.16
N CYS A 109 -15.60 -0.47 -19.72
CA CYS A 109 -15.66 -0.68 -21.16
C CYS A 109 -16.97 -0.22 -21.81
N MET A 110 -18.09 -0.37 -21.12
CA MET A 110 -19.42 0.05 -21.61
C MET A 110 -19.65 1.56 -21.47
N ASP A 111 -19.10 2.19 -20.43
CA ASP A 111 -19.29 3.61 -20.13
C ASP A 111 -18.36 4.54 -20.94
N LEU A 112 -17.34 3.99 -21.63
CA LEU A 112 -16.42 4.79 -22.44
C LEU A 112 -17.13 5.30 -23.71
N PRO A 113 -17.26 6.63 -23.91
CA PRO A 113 -17.94 7.21 -25.05
C PRO A 113 -17.14 7.11 -26.36
N TRP A 114 -15.92 6.57 -26.29
CA TRP A 114 -14.94 6.56 -27.37
C TRP A 114 -14.53 5.13 -27.76
N GLY A 115 -14.20 4.94 -29.04
CA GLY A 115 -13.87 3.61 -29.56
C GLY A 115 -12.49 3.12 -29.08
N PHE A 116 -12.18 1.85 -29.34
CA PHE A 116 -10.86 1.26 -29.05
C PHE A 116 -9.70 2.11 -29.60
N VAL A 117 -9.86 2.66 -30.81
CA VAL A 117 -8.86 3.50 -31.48
C VAL A 117 -8.56 4.77 -30.69
N ASP A 118 -9.56 5.37 -30.06
CA ASP A 118 -9.37 6.59 -29.26
C ASP A 118 -8.67 6.28 -27.94
N GLY A 119 -8.95 5.12 -27.33
CA GLY A 119 -8.19 4.61 -26.19
C GLY A 119 -6.71 4.43 -26.52
N VAL A 120 -6.39 3.87 -27.71
CA VAL A 120 -5.01 3.74 -28.18
C VAL A 120 -4.36 5.12 -28.38
N LYS A 121 -5.08 6.10 -28.93
CA LYS A 121 -4.57 7.48 -29.07
C LYS A 121 -4.20 8.10 -27.73
N VAL A 122 -5.02 7.92 -26.70
CA VAL A 122 -4.73 8.42 -25.34
C VAL A 122 -3.49 7.72 -24.76
N LEU A 123 -3.36 6.41 -24.97
CA LEU A 123 -2.20 5.64 -24.48
C LEU A 123 -0.88 6.15 -25.06
N ILE A 124 -0.87 6.59 -26.32
CA ILE A 124 0.34 7.12 -26.98
C ILE A 124 0.51 8.65 -26.87
N ASP A 125 -0.48 9.37 -26.35
CA ASP A 125 -0.43 10.83 -26.24
C ASP A 125 0.47 11.26 -25.08
N VAL A 126 1.68 11.71 -25.42
CA VAL A 126 2.65 12.23 -24.46
C VAL A 126 2.10 13.40 -23.64
N ARG A 127 1.27 14.28 -24.23
CA ARG A 127 0.74 15.45 -23.52
C ARG A 127 -0.20 15.03 -22.40
N PHE A 128 -1.03 14.02 -22.66
CA PHE A 128 -1.90 13.43 -21.64
C PHE A 128 -1.09 12.89 -20.47
N TRP A 129 -0.05 12.10 -20.74
CA TRP A 129 0.81 11.56 -19.67
C TRP A 129 1.57 12.63 -18.90
N VAL A 130 2.04 13.69 -19.57
CA VAL A 130 2.66 14.85 -18.91
C VAL A 130 1.66 15.49 -17.94
N GLN A 131 0.40 15.69 -18.36
CA GLN A 131 -0.65 16.22 -17.47
C GLN A 131 -0.87 15.30 -16.27
N CYS A 132 -0.97 13.98 -16.49
CA CYS A 132 -1.12 13.00 -15.41
C CYS A 132 0.03 13.07 -14.40
N VAL A 133 1.30 13.06 -14.83
CA VAL A 133 2.44 13.07 -13.90
C VAL A 133 2.65 14.43 -13.21
N THR A 134 2.16 15.53 -13.80
CA THR A 134 2.16 16.85 -13.15
C THR A 134 1.02 17.02 -12.14
N ASP A 135 -0.06 16.25 -12.27
CA ASP A 135 -1.17 16.26 -11.32
C ASP A 135 -0.79 15.51 -10.03
N MET A 136 -0.73 16.24 -8.93
CA MET A 136 -0.35 15.69 -7.62
C MET A 136 -1.34 14.66 -7.07
N ARG A 137 -2.63 14.75 -7.41
CA ARG A 137 -3.66 13.78 -7.01
C ARG A 137 -3.51 12.51 -7.83
N TRP A 138 -3.23 12.63 -9.12
CA TRP A 138 -2.94 11.47 -9.97
C TRP A 138 -1.67 10.76 -9.47
N LEU A 139 -0.60 11.49 -9.21
CA LEU A 139 0.65 10.95 -8.68
C LEU A 139 0.45 10.26 -7.33
N ARG A 140 -0.39 10.84 -6.43
CA ARG A 140 -0.79 10.20 -5.17
C ARG A 140 -1.41 8.84 -5.43
N ASN A 141 -2.48 8.84 -6.23
CA ASN A 141 -3.38 7.71 -6.35
C ASN A 141 -2.76 6.56 -7.16
N GLN A 142 -1.95 6.89 -8.16
CA GLN A 142 -1.45 5.91 -9.14
C GLN A 142 -0.02 5.45 -8.85
N VAL A 143 0.78 6.24 -8.12
CA VAL A 143 2.20 5.94 -7.91
C VAL A 143 2.56 5.89 -6.43
N VAL A 144 2.40 7.01 -5.71
CA VAL A 144 2.94 7.13 -4.35
C VAL A 144 2.21 6.21 -3.37
N ALA A 145 0.88 6.22 -3.35
CA ALA A 145 0.11 5.37 -2.44
C ALA A 145 0.36 3.88 -2.72
N PRO A 146 0.18 3.35 -3.96
CA PRO A 146 0.43 1.94 -4.24
C PRO A 146 1.86 1.50 -3.92
N LEU A 147 2.87 2.30 -4.26
CA LEU A 147 4.27 1.95 -4.02
C LEU A 147 4.59 1.90 -2.52
N THR A 148 4.15 2.91 -1.77
CA THR A 148 4.43 2.98 -0.33
C THR A 148 3.65 1.93 0.46
N GLU A 149 2.41 1.66 0.06
CA GLU A 149 1.58 0.61 0.64
C GLU A 149 2.19 -0.78 0.39
N GLU A 150 2.58 -1.08 -0.86
CA GLU A 150 3.21 -2.36 -1.20
C GLU A 150 4.55 -2.55 -0.46
N LEU A 151 5.36 -1.50 -0.36
CA LEU A 151 6.62 -1.55 0.36
C LEU A 151 6.41 -1.86 1.85
N VAL A 152 5.53 -1.13 2.52
CA VAL A 152 5.34 -1.24 3.97
C VAL A 152 4.54 -2.50 4.32
N PHE A 153 3.38 -2.69 3.71
CA PHE A 153 2.43 -3.74 4.09
C PHE A 153 2.74 -5.10 3.46
N ARG A 154 3.46 -5.17 2.33
CA ARG A 154 3.82 -6.46 1.73
C ARG A 154 5.30 -6.75 1.85
N ALA A 155 6.16 -5.87 1.36
CA ALA A 155 7.61 -6.13 1.32
C ALA A 155 8.23 -6.19 2.73
N CYS A 156 7.78 -5.35 3.68
CA CYS A 156 8.29 -5.37 5.05
C CYS A 156 7.52 -6.31 5.98
N MET A 157 6.18 -6.30 6.00
CA MET A 157 5.41 -7.09 6.97
C MET A 157 5.37 -8.59 6.66
N LEU A 158 5.22 -8.98 5.38
CA LEU A 158 5.05 -10.39 5.03
C LEU A 158 6.24 -11.26 5.48
N PRO A 159 7.51 -10.85 5.31
CA PRO A 159 8.65 -11.63 5.79
C PRO A 159 8.73 -11.75 7.32
N MET A 160 8.12 -10.85 8.08
CA MET A 160 8.03 -10.96 9.55
C MET A 160 6.96 -11.97 9.97
N LEU A 161 5.86 -12.07 9.21
CA LEU A 161 4.71 -12.94 9.51
C LEU A 161 4.90 -14.39 9.05
N VAL A 162 5.64 -14.61 7.96
CA VAL A 162 5.85 -15.97 7.41
C VAL A 162 6.51 -16.92 8.40
N PRO A 163 7.58 -16.55 9.15
CA PRO A 163 8.22 -17.45 10.09
C PRO A 163 7.35 -17.90 11.27
N CYS A 164 6.36 -17.09 11.69
CA CYS A 164 5.48 -17.43 12.80
C CYS A 164 4.15 -18.07 12.37
N THR A 165 3.57 -17.61 11.27
CA THR A 165 2.24 -18.09 10.81
C THR A 165 2.34 -19.13 9.69
N GLY A 166 3.47 -19.21 8.99
CA GLY A 166 3.61 -19.99 7.75
C GLY A 166 2.95 -19.28 6.56
N LEU A 167 3.33 -19.67 5.33
CA LEU A 167 2.93 -18.97 4.11
C LEU A 167 1.41 -18.85 3.93
N ASN A 168 0.68 -19.95 4.11
CA ASN A 168 -0.77 -19.97 3.88
C ASN A 168 -1.52 -19.01 4.79
N ARG A 169 -1.17 -18.97 6.08
CA ARG A 169 -1.81 -18.04 7.03
C ARG A 169 -1.32 -16.61 6.85
N ALA A 170 -0.04 -16.41 6.53
CA ALA A 170 0.54 -15.09 6.28
C ALA A 170 -0.18 -14.34 5.15
N ILE A 171 -0.59 -15.03 4.08
CA ILE A 171 -1.33 -14.45 2.95
C ILE A 171 -2.69 -13.88 3.40
N PHE A 172 -3.32 -14.47 4.41
CA PHE A 172 -4.59 -13.98 4.96
C PHE A 172 -4.40 -12.99 6.12
N THR A 173 -3.38 -13.16 6.97
CA THR A 173 -3.17 -12.30 8.15
C THR A 173 -2.55 -10.95 7.79
N CYS A 174 -1.62 -10.91 6.84
CA CYS A 174 -0.96 -9.68 6.40
C CYS A 174 -1.95 -8.59 5.92
N PRO A 175 -2.90 -8.89 5.00
CA PRO A 175 -3.86 -7.89 4.54
C PRO A 175 -4.85 -7.42 5.63
N LEU A 176 -4.95 -8.09 6.78
CA LEU A 176 -5.75 -7.57 7.90
C LEU A 176 -5.14 -6.31 8.50
N PHE A 177 -3.80 -6.22 8.60
CA PHE A 177 -3.13 -4.99 9.06
C PHE A 177 -3.37 -3.84 8.08
N PHE A 178 -3.29 -4.13 6.78
CA PHE A 178 -3.62 -3.18 5.73
C PHE A 178 -5.10 -2.74 5.83
N GLY A 179 -6.03 -3.67 5.95
CA GLY A 179 -7.46 -3.37 6.08
C GLY A 179 -7.77 -2.50 7.29
N VAL A 180 -7.24 -2.86 8.48
CA VAL A 180 -7.40 -2.07 9.72
C VAL A 180 -6.81 -0.67 9.57
N ALA A 181 -5.63 -0.54 8.95
CA ALA A 181 -5.03 0.75 8.69
C ALA A 181 -5.97 1.67 7.87
N HIS A 182 -6.73 1.13 6.92
CA HIS A 182 -7.66 1.89 6.08
C HIS A 182 -8.97 2.32 6.77
N PHE A 183 -9.28 1.83 7.98
CA PHE A 183 -10.43 2.33 8.75
C PHE A 183 -10.32 3.84 9.06
N HIS A 184 -9.12 4.41 9.01
CA HIS A 184 -8.94 5.87 9.15
C HIS A 184 -9.75 6.65 8.10
N HIS A 185 -9.94 6.12 6.89
CA HIS A 185 -10.80 6.72 5.87
C HIS A 185 -12.29 6.68 6.24
N VAL A 186 -12.75 5.59 6.86
CA VAL A 186 -14.13 5.47 7.35
C VAL A 186 -14.38 6.48 8.47
N ILE A 187 -13.44 6.61 9.41
CA ILE A 187 -13.50 7.59 10.49
C ILE A 187 -13.50 9.01 9.93
N GLU A 188 -12.65 9.29 8.95
CA GLU A 188 -12.61 10.58 8.25
C GLU A 188 -13.97 10.86 7.56
N LEU A 189 -14.51 9.88 6.84
CA LEU A 189 -15.81 9.99 6.19
C LEU A 189 -16.91 10.30 7.19
N LEU A 190 -17.00 9.56 8.31
CA LEU A 190 -18.03 9.78 9.34
C LEU A 190 -17.91 11.17 9.99
N LYS A 191 -16.69 11.63 10.27
CA LYS A 191 -16.44 12.97 10.82
C LYS A 191 -16.89 14.08 9.87
N PHE A 192 -16.65 13.93 8.57
CA PHE A 192 -17.05 14.94 7.58
C PHE A 192 -18.51 14.80 7.13
N ARG A 193 -19.08 13.59 7.09
CA ARG A 193 -20.52 13.38 6.79
C ARG A 193 -21.43 13.97 7.86
N GLN A 194 -21.00 14.02 9.12
CA GLN A 194 -21.71 14.77 10.16
C GLN A 194 -21.76 16.29 9.88
N GLY A 195 -20.94 16.81 8.96
CA GLY A 195 -20.99 18.19 8.47
C GLY A 195 -21.73 18.39 7.12
N THR A 196 -22.16 17.32 6.44
CA THR A 196 -22.79 17.38 5.12
C THR A 196 -24.02 16.45 5.06
N VAL A 197 -24.98 16.68 5.96
CA VAL A 197 -26.39 16.28 5.75
C VAL A 197 -27.11 17.43 5.06
N SER A 198 -26.59 17.84 3.91
CA SER A 198 -27.29 18.61 2.89
C SER A 198 -26.44 18.50 1.64
N VAL A 199 -27.05 18.13 0.51
CA VAL A 199 -26.38 17.87 -0.78
C VAL A 199 -25.83 16.43 -0.90
N PHE A 200 -26.74 15.46 -0.89
CA PHE A 200 -26.64 14.31 -1.78
C PHE A 200 -27.07 14.78 -3.18
N PHE A 201 -26.13 14.85 -4.12
CA PHE A 201 -26.24 14.50 -5.54
C PHE A 201 -24.83 14.40 -6.12
#